data_AF-A0A3S4H8I2-F1
#
_entry.id   AF-A0A3S4H8I2-F1
#
_cell.length_a   1.000
_cell.length_b   1.000
_cell.length_c   1.000
_cell.angle_alpha   90.00
_cell.angle_beta   90.00
_cell.angle_gamma   90.00
#
_symmetry.space_group_name_H-M   'P 1'
#
loop_
_entity.id
_entity.type
_entity.pdbx_description
1 polymer ?
#
loop_
_entity_poly.entity_id
_entity_poly.type
_entity_poly.pdbx_seq_one_letter_code
_entity_poly.pdbx_strand_id
1 'polypeptide(L)'
;MSPDPSLRDDALRLAELDQGVVRAFVESDTEAFGHTLGAYMDLRKNLKIRLLDASAVQLEDADASAILRKITTGEGLPSDKLIEKLLAHSGEEISVDEFDGEEIWQLGEEHFFSGYRDYILGLAELRPLILRVAVPEPVTRLTRQVKSCYAFEQYDAAYALCRMVIEGSVRDICVRRRLLPDLADNAVLFEKYQWSKLRDKVSSGPLWERLRTLYADLSTVIHSRRSVVKEEARSAFEETLQVVEQLYAENGL
;
A
#
# COMPACT_ATOMS: atom_id res chain seq x y z
N MET A 1 -1.86 -0.99 17.52
CA MET A 1 -0.49 -0.54 17.24
C MET A 1 -0.47 0.96 17.48
N SER A 2 0.41 1.46 18.35
CA SER A 2 0.64 2.90 18.47
C SER A 2 1.22 3.42 17.15
N PRO A 3 0.94 4.67 16.72
CA PRO A 3 1.62 5.25 15.55
C PRO A 3 3.13 5.18 15.81
N ASP A 4 3.89 4.62 14.86
CA ASP A 4 5.35 4.59 14.95
C ASP A 4 5.84 6.02 14.67
N PRO A 5 6.25 6.78 15.71
CA PRO A 5 6.60 8.19 15.54
C PRO A 5 7.73 8.37 14.52
N SER A 6 8.58 7.35 14.33
CA SER A 6 9.65 7.41 13.35
C SER A 6 9.17 7.34 11.90
N LEU A 7 8.05 6.66 11.56
CA LEU A 7 7.57 6.64 10.16
C LEU A 7 7.07 8.00 9.70
N ARG A 8 6.39 8.73 10.60
CA ARG A 8 5.92 10.09 10.32
C ARG A 8 7.10 11.02 10.08
N ASP A 9 8.04 11.04 11.03
CA ASP A 9 9.17 11.94 10.99
C ASP A 9 10.08 11.62 9.79
N ASP A 10 10.30 10.34 9.48
CA ASP A 10 11.06 9.91 8.30
C ASP A 10 10.37 10.33 6.99
N ALA A 11 9.04 10.20 6.89
CA ALA A 11 8.30 10.63 5.69
C ALA A 11 8.43 12.15 5.47
N LEU A 12 8.26 12.94 6.53
CA LEU A 12 8.42 14.40 6.46
C LEU A 12 9.88 14.78 6.14
N ARG A 13 10.84 14.11 6.77
CA ARG A 13 12.27 14.30 6.50
C ARG A 13 12.63 13.95 5.06
N LEU A 14 12.01 12.93 4.48
CA LEU A 14 12.21 12.58 3.08
C LEU A 14 11.78 13.72 2.15
N ALA A 15 10.66 14.40 2.46
CA ALA A 15 10.22 15.56 1.69
C ALA A 15 11.15 16.78 1.86
N GLU A 16 11.73 16.98 3.04
CA GLU A 16 12.77 18.01 3.24
C GLU A 16 14.02 17.72 2.41
N LEU A 17 14.47 16.46 2.39
CA LEU A 17 15.60 16.02 1.58
C LEU A 17 15.32 16.17 0.09
N ASP A 18 14.11 15.81 -0.37
CA ASP A 18 13.68 16.01 -1.76
C ASP A 18 13.80 17.49 -2.19
N GLN A 19 13.28 18.42 -1.38
CA GLN A 19 13.42 19.85 -1.65
C GLN A 19 14.89 20.29 -1.67
N GLY A 20 15.71 19.74 -0.77
CA GLY A 20 17.15 20.00 -0.73
C GLY A 20 17.89 19.54 -1.99
N VAL A 21 17.58 18.33 -2.50
CA VAL A 21 18.13 17.78 -3.75
C VAL A 21 17.76 18.68 -4.92
N VAL A 22 16.48 19.01 -5.07
CA VAL A 22 15.99 19.86 -6.17
C VAL A 22 16.66 21.24 -6.13
N ARG A 23 16.76 21.84 -4.94
CA ARG A 23 17.42 23.15 -4.77
C ARG A 23 18.90 23.10 -5.15
N ALA A 24 19.65 22.15 -4.60
CA ALA A 24 21.09 22.03 -4.87
C ALA A 24 21.37 21.78 -6.37
N PHE A 25 20.51 21.00 -7.03
CA PHE A 25 20.59 20.78 -8.47
C PHE A 25 20.39 22.08 -9.28
N VAL A 26 19.34 22.86 -8.94
CA VAL A 26 19.04 24.13 -9.62
C VAL A 26 20.15 25.16 -9.40
N GLU A 27 20.74 25.19 -8.20
CA GLU A 27 21.83 26.11 -7.83
C GLU A 27 23.20 25.65 -8.36
N SER A 28 23.29 24.46 -8.96
CA SER A 28 24.55 23.84 -9.41
C SER A 28 25.59 23.65 -8.28
N ASP A 29 25.12 23.49 -7.05
CA ASP A 29 25.96 23.16 -5.89
C ASP A 29 26.21 21.65 -5.84
N THR A 30 27.32 21.21 -6.44
CA THR A 30 27.64 19.79 -6.60
C THR A 30 27.91 19.08 -5.28
N GLU A 31 28.48 19.78 -4.29
CA GLU A 31 28.79 19.20 -2.98
C GLU A 31 27.50 18.97 -2.19
N ALA A 32 26.66 20.00 -2.08
CA ALA A 32 25.37 19.88 -1.40
C ALA A 32 24.44 18.89 -2.11
N PHE A 33 24.49 18.84 -3.45
CA PHE A 33 23.71 17.90 -4.24
C PHE A 33 24.09 16.45 -3.91
N GLY A 34 25.38 16.10 -3.99
CA GLY A 34 25.84 14.73 -3.71
C GLY A 34 25.50 14.27 -2.30
N HIS A 35 25.74 15.11 -1.29
CA HIS A 35 25.43 14.78 0.10
C HIS A 35 23.92 14.61 0.34
N THR A 36 23.10 15.55 -0.15
CA THR A 36 21.65 15.51 0.08
C THR A 36 20.98 14.37 -0.70
N LEU A 37 21.48 14.08 -1.90
CA LEU A 37 20.99 12.97 -2.73
C LEU A 37 21.28 11.62 -2.07
N GLY A 38 22.50 11.42 -1.55
CA GLY A 38 22.83 10.19 -0.82
C GLY A 38 21.90 9.98 0.38
N ALA A 39 21.72 11.01 1.22
CA ALA A 39 20.82 10.96 2.37
C ALA A 39 19.36 10.70 1.97
N TYR A 40 18.90 11.28 0.85
CA TYR A 40 17.56 11.04 0.30
C TYR A 40 17.38 9.57 -0.09
N MET A 41 18.34 9.02 -0.85
CA MET A 41 18.31 7.63 -1.32
C MET A 41 18.32 6.64 -0.15
N ASP A 42 19.20 6.86 0.83
CA ASP A 42 19.30 6.02 2.03
C ASP A 42 17.99 6.02 2.84
N LEU A 43 17.41 7.20 3.09
CA LEU A 43 16.16 7.30 3.83
C LEU A 43 14.99 6.68 3.08
N ARG A 44 14.91 6.89 1.75
CA ARG A 44 13.87 6.28 0.90
C ARG A 44 13.96 4.75 0.95
N LYS A 45 15.17 4.21 0.84
CA LYS A 45 15.43 2.77 0.94
C LYS A 45 15.03 2.22 2.31
N ASN A 46 15.44 2.88 3.39
CA ASN A 46 15.06 2.47 4.76
C ASN A 46 13.55 2.48 4.97
N LEU A 47 12.84 3.50 4.46
CA LEU A 47 11.38 3.54 4.48
C LEU A 47 10.77 2.35 3.73
N LYS A 48 11.28 2.02 2.54
CA LYS A 48 10.79 0.85 1.79
C LYS A 48 10.97 -0.45 2.56
N ILE A 49 12.16 -0.68 3.14
CA ILE A 49 12.44 -1.87 3.96
C ILE A 49 11.42 -1.99 5.09
N ARG A 50 11.16 -0.90 5.81
CA ARG A 50 10.20 -0.89 6.92
C ARG A 50 8.75 -1.12 6.47
N LEU A 51 8.42 -0.72 5.25
CA LEU A 51 7.10 -0.90 4.66
C LEU A 51 6.91 -2.28 4.00
N LEU A 52 7.99 -3.02 3.78
CA LEU A 52 7.99 -4.35 3.15
C LEU A 52 7.08 -5.32 3.91
N ASP A 53 7.26 -5.42 5.22
CA ASP A 53 6.45 -6.30 6.08
C ASP A 53 5.16 -5.64 6.58
N ALA A 54 5.03 -4.32 6.38
CA ALA A 54 3.81 -3.63 6.72
C ALA A 54 2.65 -4.13 5.84
N SER A 55 1.56 -4.50 6.50
CA SER A 55 0.28 -4.80 5.84
C SER A 55 -0.64 -3.59 5.86
N ALA A 56 -0.60 -2.82 6.96
CA ALA A 56 -1.27 -1.55 7.08
C ALA A 56 -0.43 -0.58 7.91
N VAL A 57 -0.52 0.70 7.56
CA VAL A 57 0.14 1.82 8.25
C VAL A 57 -0.93 2.82 8.65
N GLN A 58 -0.91 3.22 9.92
CA GLN A 58 -1.75 4.27 10.45
C GLN A 58 -0.93 5.56 10.62
N LEU A 59 -1.30 6.62 9.91
CA LEU A 59 -0.66 7.94 10.01
C LEU A 59 -1.71 9.05 9.99
N GLU A 60 -1.91 9.72 11.12
CA GLU A 60 -2.89 10.81 11.24
C GLU A 60 -2.49 12.05 10.41
N ASP A 61 -1.18 12.27 10.30
CA ASP A 61 -0.55 13.37 9.56
C ASP A 61 -0.78 13.20 8.05
N ALA A 62 -1.51 14.16 7.46
CA ALA A 62 -1.95 14.10 6.07
C ALA A 62 -0.78 14.20 5.09
N ASP A 63 0.24 14.99 5.41
CA ASP A 63 1.39 15.22 4.54
C ASP A 63 2.29 13.98 4.55
N ALA A 64 2.60 13.45 5.73
CA ALA A 64 3.36 12.19 5.87
C ALA A 64 2.65 11.03 5.14
N SER A 65 1.33 10.91 5.30
CA SER A 65 0.53 9.89 4.61
C SER A 65 0.56 10.06 3.09
N ALA A 66 0.53 11.30 2.58
CA ALA A 66 0.59 11.57 1.15
C ALA A 66 1.96 11.23 0.57
N ILE A 67 3.04 11.55 1.29
CA ILE A 67 4.42 11.22 0.90
C ILE A 67 4.60 9.70 0.82
N LEU A 68 4.18 8.96 1.86
CA LEU A 68 4.29 7.50 1.84
C LEU A 68 3.48 6.86 0.71
N ARG A 69 2.29 7.40 0.38
CA ARG A 69 1.53 6.92 -0.78
C ARG A 69 2.31 7.14 -2.07
N LYS A 70 2.84 8.34 -2.31
CA LYS A 70 3.59 8.64 -3.54
C LYS A 70 4.78 7.71 -3.77
N ILE A 71 5.56 7.44 -2.72
CA ILE A 71 6.74 6.58 -2.85
C ILE A 71 6.38 5.10 -2.99
N THR A 72 5.21 4.67 -2.50
CA THR A 72 4.78 3.27 -2.55
C THR A 72 3.91 2.93 -3.77
N THR A 73 3.27 3.92 -4.39
CA THR A 73 2.52 3.74 -5.65
C THR A 73 3.39 3.86 -6.90
N GLY A 74 4.64 4.27 -6.74
CA GLY A 74 5.55 4.56 -7.86
C GLY A 74 5.30 5.93 -8.52
N GLU A 75 4.45 6.81 -7.96
CA GLU A 75 4.35 8.20 -8.43
C GLU A 75 5.67 8.96 -8.20
N GLY A 76 6.33 8.63 -7.09
CA GLY A 76 7.59 9.21 -6.66
C GLY A 76 7.48 10.67 -6.22
N LEU A 77 8.61 11.19 -5.76
CA LEU A 77 8.88 12.59 -5.50
C LEU A 77 9.68 13.21 -6.66
N PRO A 78 9.76 14.55 -6.77
CA PRO A 78 10.56 15.22 -7.80
C PRO A 78 11.99 14.69 -7.96
N SER A 79 12.67 14.37 -6.86
CA SER A 79 14.03 13.82 -6.87
C SER A 79 14.11 12.47 -7.56
N ASP A 80 13.07 11.64 -7.49
CA ASP A 80 13.05 10.34 -8.16
C ASP A 80 13.14 10.52 -9.69
N LYS A 81 12.40 11.48 -10.22
CA LYS A 81 12.43 11.84 -11.65
C LYS A 81 13.76 12.45 -12.08
N LEU A 82 14.48 13.12 -11.16
CA LEU A 82 15.82 13.61 -11.42
C LEU A 82 16.81 12.44 -11.49
N ILE A 83 16.74 11.51 -10.55
CA ILE A 83 17.61 10.33 -10.52
C ILE A 83 17.40 9.47 -11.77
N GLU A 84 16.15 9.16 -12.13
CA GLU A 84 15.82 8.42 -13.36
C GLU A 84 16.47 9.05 -14.61
N LYS A 85 16.40 10.38 -14.71
CA LYS A 85 17.03 11.10 -15.82
C LYS A 85 18.55 10.97 -15.77
N LEU A 86 19.18 11.11 -14.62
CA LEU A 86 20.63 10.99 -14.50
C LEU A 86 21.11 9.59 -14.90
N LEU A 87 20.40 8.54 -14.46
CA LEU A 87 20.71 7.15 -14.79
C LEU A 87 20.50 6.84 -16.28
N ALA A 88 19.45 7.40 -16.89
CA ALA A 88 19.26 7.29 -18.34
C ALA A 88 20.42 7.87 -19.16
N HIS A 89 21.19 8.83 -18.60
CA HIS A 89 22.38 9.39 -19.26
C HIS A 89 23.66 8.60 -18.97
N SER A 90 23.75 7.83 -17.89
CA SER A 90 24.91 6.99 -17.58
C SER A 90 24.92 5.68 -18.37
N GLY A 91 23.78 5.27 -18.93
CA GLY A 91 23.63 4.01 -19.66
C GLY A 91 23.60 2.79 -18.73
N GLU A 92 23.48 3.01 -17.43
CA GLU A 92 23.29 1.97 -16.43
C GLU A 92 21.79 1.73 -16.23
N GLU A 93 21.33 0.49 -16.41
CA GLU A 93 20.00 0.04 -16.00
C GLU A 93 19.98 -0.15 -14.47
N ILE A 94 20.13 0.95 -13.73
CA ILE A 94 19.93 0.93 -12.27
C ILE A 94 18.51 1.43 -12.02
N SER A 95 17.66 0.58 -11.46
CA SER A 95 16.38 1.01 -10.93
C SER A 95 16.60 1.52 -9.51
N VAL A 96 16.24 2.79 -9.26
CA VAL A 96 16.22 3.38 -7.90
C VAL A 96 15.29 2.60 -6.96
N ASP A 97 14.39 1.81 -7.56
CA ASP A 97 13.35 1.10 -6.85
C ASP A 97 13.66 -0.37 -6.56
N GLU A 98 14.76 -0.92 -7.06
CA GLU A 98 15.11 -2.32 -6.88
C GLU A 98 16.04 -2.55 -5.69
N PHE A 99 15.81 -3.67 -4.99
CA PHE A 99 16.72 -4.14 -3.94
C PHE A 99 17.92 -4.84 -4.57
N ASP A 100 19.12 -4.57 -4.07
CA ASP A 100 20.33 -5.27 -4.50
C ASP A 100 20.42 -6.70 -3.93
N GLY A 101 21.37 -7.49 -4.43
CA GLY A 101 21.50 -8.89 -4.03
C GLY A 101 21.87 -9.10 -2.55
N GLU A 102 22.61 -8.16 -1.95
CA GLU A 102 23.01 -8.22 -0.54
C GLU A 102 21.84 -7.84 0.37
N GLU A 103 21.05 -6.84 -0.02
CA GLU A 103 19.82 -6.46 0.68
C GLU A 103 18.80 -7.59 0.69
N ILE A 104 18.58 -8.23 -0.46
CA ILE A 104 17.68 -9.38 -0.55
C ILE A 104 18.19 -10.53 0.33
N TRP A 105 19.51 -10.74 0.39
CA TRP A 105 20.11 -11.72 1.30
C TRP A 105 19.84 -11.39 2.77
N GLN A 106 20.09 -10.14 3.20
CA GLN A 106 19.89 -9.69 4.57
C GLN A 106 18.41 -9.81 4.99
N LEU A 107 17.48 -9.39 4.13
CA LEU A 107 16.04 -9.55 4.33
C LEU A 107 15.64 -11.04 4.38
N GLY A 108 16.33 -11.89 3.61
CA GLY A 108 16.07 -13.32 3.54
C GLY A 108 16.52 -14.11 4.75
N GLU A 109 17.63 -13.70 5.38
CA GLU A 109 18.15 -14.35 6.59
C GLU A 109 17.17 -14.27 7.77
N GLU A 110 16.36 -13.21 7.86
CA GLU A 110 15.32 -13.09 8.89
C GLU A 110 14.13 -14.05 8.66
N HIS A 111 13.93 -14.54 7.43
CA HIS A 111 12.75 -15.30 7.02
C HIS A 111 12.98 -16.79 6.66
N PHE A 112 14.18 -17.34 6.91
CA PHE A 112 14.47 -18.78 7.04
C PHE A 112 13.92 -19.74 5.96
N PHE A 113 13.96 -19.46 4.65
CA PHE A 113 13.72 -20.51 3.62
C PHE A 113 14.48 -20.27 2.31
N SER A 114 14.91 -21.37 1.66
CA SER A 114 15.39 -21.38 0.27
C SER A 114 14.25 -20.92 -0.65
N GLY A 115 14.42 -19.78 -1.33
CA GLY A 115 13.35 -19.11 -2.09
C GLY A 115 13.02 -17.68 -1.61
N TYR A 116 13.75 -17.16 -0.62
CA TYR A 116 13.54 -15.83 -0.05
C TYR A 116 13.56 -14.69 -1.09
N ARG A 117 14.37 -14.80 -2.15
CA ARG A 117 14.49 -13.75 -3.17
C ARG A 117 13.15 -13.45 -3.85
N ASP A 118 12.50 -14.46 -4.40
CA ASP A 118 11.25 -14.26 -5.16
C ASP A 118 10.11 -13.86 -4.22
N TYR A 119 10.13 -14.34 -2.97
CA TYR A 119 9.20 -13.92 -1.93
C TYR A 119 9.37 -12.44 -1.56
N ILE A 120 10.59 -11.98 -1.29
CA ILE A 120 10.89 -10.58 -0.93
C ILE A 120 10.55 -9.66 -2.09
N LEU A 121 10.93 -10.03 -3.32
CA LEU A 121 10.57 -9.28 -4.51
C LEU A 121 9.04 -9.21 -4.67
N GLY A 122 8.33 -10.31 -4.45
CA GLY A 122 6.86 -10.34 -4.46
C GLY A 122 6.23 -9.45 -3.38
N LEU A 123 6.81 -9.39 -2.17
CA LEU A 123 6.37 -8.47 -1.13
C LEU A 123 6.66 -7.00 -1.48
N ALA A 124 7.82 -6.74 -2.09
CA ALA A 124 8.27 -5.40 -2.49
C ALA A 124 7.37 -4.79 -3.57
N GLU A 125 6.80 -5.62 -4.44
CA GLU A 125 5.84 -5.20 -5.45
C GLU A 125 4.50 -4.71 -4.88
N LEU A 126 4.18 -5.05 -3.62
CA LEU A 126 2.91 -4.74 -2.99
C LEU A 126 3.06 -3.77 -1.80
N ARG A 127 2.45 -2.60 -1.94
CA ARG A 127 2.45 -1.60 -0.86
C ARG A 127 1.52 -1.97 0.31
N PRO A 128 1.77 -1.41 1.51
CA PRO A 128 0.80 -1.48 2.59
C PRO A 128 -0.44 -0.62 2.33
N LEU A 129 -1.52 -0.94 3.03
CA LEU A 129 -2.69 -0.07 3.17
C LEU A 129 -2.33 1.14 4.04
N ILE A 130 -2.52 2.38 3.58
CA ILE A 130 -2.17 3.58 4.36
C ILE A 130 -3.43 4.35 4.74
N LEU A 131 -3.80 4.33 6.02
CA LEU A 131 -4.99 5.01 6.55
C LEU A 131 -4.63 6.08 7.59
N ARG A 132 -5.50 7.08 7.71
CA ARG A 132 -5.39 8.13 8.74
C ARG A 132 -6.07 7.76 10.06
N VAL A 133 -6.73 6.61 10.08
CA VAL A 133 -7.39 6.03 11.24
C VAL A 133 -6.82 4.67 11.57
N ALA A 134 -7.09 4.22 12.80
CA ALA A 134 -6.82 2.86 13.22
C ALA A 134 -7.43 1.87 12.22
N VAL A 135 -6.59 1.02 11.64
CA VAL A 135 -7.01 -0.05 10.74
C VAL A 135 -7.51 -1.21 11.61
N PRO A 136 -8.75 -1.70 11.39
CA PRO A 136 -9.27 -2.80 12.20
C PRO A 136 -8.48 -4.08 11.92
N GLU A 137 -8.17 -4.85 12.97
CA GLU A 137 -7.34 -6.06 12.89
C GLU A 137 -7.77 -7.07 11.80
N PRO A 138 -9.08 -7.32 11.56
CA PRO A 138 -9.49 -8.16 10.44
C PRO A 138 -9.03 -7.66 9.07
N VAL A 139 -9.04 -6.35 8.82
CA VAL A 139 -8.58 -5.75 7.55
C VAL A 139 -7.07 -5.85 7.45
N THR A 140 -6.33 -5.50 8.52
CA THR A 140 -4.87 -5.63 8.56
C THR A 140 -4.42 -7.07 8.28
N ARG A 141 -5.08 -8.06 8.91
CA ARG A 141 -4.80 -9.48 8.68
C ARG A 141 -5.09 -9.91 7.25
N LEU A 142 -6.22 -9.48 6.67
CA LEU A 142 -6.57 -9.81 5.29
C LEU A 142 -5.57 -9.20 4.29
N THR A 143 -5.19 -7.93 4.48
CA THR A 143 -4.18 -7.29 3.62
C THR A 143 -2.84 -8.03 3.69
N ARG A 144 -2.42 -8.47 4.89
CA ARG A 144 -1.24 -9.31 5.06
C ARG A 144 -1.34 -10.62 4.30
N GLN A 145 -2.50 -11.29 4.38
CA GLN A 145 -2.74 -12.54 3.65
C GLN A 145 -2.70 -12.35 2.14
N VAL A 146 -3.25 -11.24 1.61
CA VAL A 146 -3.12 -10.92 0.19
C VAL A 146 -1.65 -10.81 -0.20
N LYS A 147 -0.84 -10.05 0.56
CA LYS A 147 0.60 -9.89 0.31
C LYS A 147 1.33 -11.23 0.34
N SER A 148 1.08 -12.06 1.34
CA SER A 148 1.69 -13.39 1.43
C SER A 148 1.28 -14.30 0.26
N CYS A 149 -0.01 -14.36 -0.10
CA CYS A 149 -0.47 -15.16 -1.24
C CYS A 149 0.18 -14.70 -2.53
N TYR A 150 0.29 -13.40 -2.76
CA TYR A 150 0.96 -12.85 -3.94
C TYR A 150 2.44 -13.24 -3.99
N ALA A 151 3.17 -13.06 -2.89
CA ALA A 151 4.58 -13.40 -2.78
C ALA A 151 4.85 -14.92 -2.91
N PHE A 152 3.85 -15.77 -2.63
CA PHE A 152 3.88 -17.22 -2.89
C PHE A 152 3.29 -17.62 -4.24
N GLU A 153 3.12 -16.68 -5.17
CA GLU A 153 2.57 -16.89 -6.51
C GLU A 153 1.15 -17.49 -6.54
N GLN A 154 0.41 -17.37 -5.43
CA GLN A 154 -0.99 -17.79 -5.31
C GLN A 154 -1.93 -16.67 -5.78
N TYR A 155 -1.79 -16.26 -7.04
CA TYR A 155 -2.46 -15.07 -7.60
C TYR A 155 -3.98 -15.15 -7.52
N ASP A 156 -4.59 -16.31 -7.77
CA ASP A 156 -6.04 -16.51 -7.61
C ASP A 156 -6.51 -16.25 -6.17
N ALA A 157 -5.72 -16.69 -5.19
CA ALA A 157 -6.03 -16.48 -3.77
C ALA A 157 -5.84 -15.02 -3.37
N ALA A 158 -4.75 -14.38 -3.78
CA ALA A 158 -4.51 -12.95 -3.57
C ALA A 158 -5.65 -12.10 -4.14
N TYR A 159 -6.09 -12.42 -5.37
CA TYR A 159 -7.21 -11.78 -6.04
C TYR A 159 -8.52 -11.99 -5.28
N ALA A 160 -8.85 -13.22 -4.88
CA ALA A 160 -10.07 -13.49 -4.11
C ALA A 160 -10.08 -12.78 -2.73
N LEU A 161 -8.93 -12.71 -2.05
CA LEU A 161 -8.78 -12.05 -0.75
C LEU A 161 -8.99 -10.54 -0.82
N CYS A 162 -8.70 -9.89 -1.95
CA CYS A 162 -9.00 -8.47 -2.16
C CYS A 162 -10.49 -8.15 -1.92
N ARG A 163 -11.39 -9.06 -2.31
CA ARG A 163 -12.83 -8.90 -2.04
C ARG A 163 -13.12 -8.91 -0.54
N MET A 164 -12.44 -9.77 0.20
CA MET A 164 -12.62 -9.85 1.66
C MET A 164 -12.09 -8.58 2.35
N VAL A 165 -11.00 -7.99 1.86
CA VAL A 165 -10.48 -6.69 2.34
C VAL A 165 -11.53 -5.59 2.17
N ILE A 166 -12.17 -5.53 0.99
CA ILE A 166 -13.25 -4.59 0.68
C ILE A 166 -14.45 -4.81 1.62
N GLU A 167 -14.91 -6.06 1.75
CA GLU A 167 -16.05 -6.38 2.61
C GLU A 167 -15.77 -6.05 4.08
N GLY A 168 -14.57 -6.38 4.57
CA GLY A 168 -14.13 -6.07 5.92
C GLY A 168 -14.09 -4.57 6.19
N SER A 169 -13.59 -3.79 5.24
CA SER A 169 -13.48 -2.34 5.35
C SER A 169 -14.85 -1.65 5.35
N VAL A 170 -15.73 -2.01 4.42
CA VAL A 170 -17.11 -1.48 4.38
C VAL A 170 -17.88 -1.80 5.67
N ARG A 171 -17.70 -3.00 6.21
CA ARG A 171 -18.32 -3.40 7.49
C ARG A 171 -17.79 -2.56 8.64
N ASP A 172 -16.48 -2.37 8.75
CA ASP A 172 -15.87 -1.53 9.79
C ASP A 172 -16.41 -0.10 9.72
N ILE A 173 -16.45 0.51 8.53
CA ILE A 173 -16.99 1.86 8.33
C ILE A 173 -18.46 1.92 8.77
N CYS A 174 -19.29 0.95 8.39
CA CYS A 174 -20.70 0.90 8.80
C CYS A 174 -20.86 0.85 10.33
N VAL A 175 -20.00 0.10 11.02
CA VAL A 175 -19.99 0.01 12.49
C VAL A 175 -19.57 1.35 13.11
N ARG A 176 -18.46 1.95 12.65
CA ARG A 176 -17.96 3.23 13.17
C ARG A 176 -18.94 4.38 12.98
N ARG A 177 -19.65 4.37 11.84
CA ARG A 177 -20.65 5.37 11.48
C ARG A 177 -22.03 5.09 12.09
N ARG A 178 -22.18 4.02 12.89
CA ARG A 178 -23.46 3.58 13.49
C ARG A 178 -24.58 3.44 12.45
N LEU A 179 -24.21 2.99 11.24
CA LEU A 179 -25.15 2.76 10.14
C LEU A 179 -25.88 1.42 10.27
N LEU A 180 -25.44 0.62 11.24
CA LEU A 180 -26.06 -0.61 11.74
C LEU A 180 -26.65 -0.32 13.14
N PRO A 181 -27.82 -0.87 13.48
CA PRO A 181 -28.44 -0.66 14.79
C PRO A 181 -27.55 -1.14 15.94
N ASP A 182 -27.59 -0.45 17.08
CA ASP A 182 -26.79 -0.74 18.27
C ASP A 182 -26.98 -2.20 18.73
N LEU A 183 -25.84 -2.89 18.88
CA LEU A 183 -25.72 -4.29 19.25
C LEU A 183 -26.02 -4.46 20.75
N ALA A 184 -27.30 -4.62 21.10
CA ALA A 184 -27.66 -5.01 22.46
C ALA A 184 -27.25 -6.46 22.80
N ASP A 185 -26.88 -7.27 21.82
CA ASP A 185 -26.35 -8.63 22.04
C ASP A 185 -25.48 -9.04 20.85
N ASN A 186 -24.43 -9.83 21.11
CA ASN A 186 -23.39 -10.31 20.19
C ASN A 186 -23.89 -11.24 19.05
N ALA A 187 -25.10 -11.05 18.54
CA ALA A 187 -25.63 -11.77 17.40
C ALA A 187 -25.18 -11.10 16.08
N VAL A 188 -24.40 -11.85 15.31
CA VAL A 188 -23.93 -11.54 13.94
C VAL A 188 -25.15 -11.21 13.04
N LEU A 189 -25.53 -9.94 12.94
CA LEU A 189 -26.60 -9.46 12.04
C LEU A 189 -26.18 -9.45 10.56
N PHE A 190 -24.94 -9.84 10.24
CA PHE A 190 -24.38 -9.71 8.89
C PHE A 190 -25.06 -10.62 7.86
N GLU A 191 -25.68 -11.73 8.28
CA GLU A 191 -26.58 -12.51 7.39
C GLU A 191 -27.83 -11.73 6.99
N LYS A 192 -28.26 -10.75 7.80
CA LYS A 192 -29.46 -9.94 7.53
C LYS A 192 -29.20 -8.78 6.56
N TYR A 193 -27.95 -8.35 6.39
CA TYR A 193 -27.60 -7.23 5.52
C TYR A 193 -26.86 -7.70 4.27
N GLN A 194 -27.56 -7.64 3.13
CA GLN A 194 -26.97 -7.89 1.82
C GLN A 194 -25.80 -6.92 1.56
N TRP A 195 -24.71 -7.44 0.98
CA TRP A 195 -23.53 -6.67 0.59
C TRP A 195 -23.86 -5.34 -0.10
N SER A 196 -24.76 -5.38 -1.09
CA SER A 196 -25.20 -4.20 -1.84
C SER A 196 -25.70 -3.09 -0.92
N LYS A 197 -26.50 -3.43 0.09
CA LYS A 197 -27.05 -2.45 1.05
C LYS A 197 -25.98 -1.81 1.93
N LEU A 198 -24.95 -2.56 2.31
CA LEU A 198 -23.83 -2.03 3.10
C LEU A 198 -22.95 -1.11 2.26
N ARG A 199 -22.62 -1.56 1.04
CA ARG A 199 -21.88 -0.76 0.06
C ARG A 199 -22.57 0.58 -0.20
N ASP A 200 -23.87 0.55 -0.51
CA ASP A 200 -24.65 1.74 -0.87
C ASP A 200 -24.78 2.76 0.28
N LYS A 201 -24.49 2.34 1.52
CA LYS A 201 -24.46 3.21 2.71
C LYS A 201 -23.15 3.98 2.87
N VAL A 202 -22.05 3.52 2.27
CA VAL A 202 -20.70 4.05 2.52
C VAL A 202 -19.99 4.57 1.27
N SER A 203 -20.58 4.40 0.09
CA SER A 203 -20.07 4.93 -1.16
C SER A 203 -21.18 5.56 -2.00
N SER A 204 -20.81 6.54 -2.83
CA SER A 204 -21.71 7.18 -3.79
C SER A 204 -20.92 7.61 -5.04
N GLY A 205 -21.63 7.99 -6.11
CA GLY A 205 -21.03 8.57 -7.31
C GLY A 205 -19.91 7.70 -7.94
N PRO A 206 -18.78 8.30 -8.37
CA PRO A 206 -17.69 7.56 -9.01
C PRO A 206 -17.07 6.46 -8.15
N LEU A 207 -16.94 6.67 -6.83
CA LEU A 207 -16.40 5.66 -5.92
C LEU A 207 -17.32 4.42 -5.86
N TRP A 208 -18.63 4.65 -5.85
CA TRP A 208 -19.61 3.56 -5.88
C TRP A 208 -19.49 2.72 -7.15
N GLU A 209 -19.32 3.36 -8.30
CA GLU A 209 -19.15 2.67 -9.59
C GLU A 209 -17.87 1.85 -9.62
N ARG A 210 -16.74 2.45 -9.22
CA ARG A 210 -15.44 1.76 -9.11
C ARG A 210 -15.54 0.54 -8.21
N LEU A 211 -16.07 0.72 -7.00
CA LEU A 211 -16.25 -0.35 -6.02
C LEU A 211 -17.17 -1.47 -6.55
N ARG A 212 -18.24 -1.13 -7.27
CA ARG A 212 -19.14 -2.11 -7.88
C ARG A 212 -18.44 -2.93 -8.96
N THR A 213 -17.70 -2.28 -9.86
CA THR A 213 -16.96 -2.93 -10.95
C THR A 213 -15.89 -3.85 -10.38
N LEU A 214 -15.03 -3.32 -9.51
CA LEU A 214 -13.98 -4.08 -8.84
C LEU A 214 -14.54 -5.31 -8.12
N TYR A 215 -15.60 -5.15 -7.32
CA TYR A 215 -16.21 -6.27 -6.60
C TYR A 215 -16.77 -7.36 -7.53
N ALA A 216 -17.38 -6.96 -8.65
CA ALA A 216 -17.88 -7.90 -9.66
C ALA A 216 -16.74 -8.68 -10.30
N ASP A 217 -15.65 -8.00 -10.66
CA ASP A 217 -14.46 -8.60 -11.26
C ASP A 217 -13.79 -9.60 -10.30
N LEU A 218 -13.58 -9.19 -9.04
CA LEU A 218 -13.05 -10.03 -7.96
C LEU A 218 -13.90 -11.29 -7.72
N SER A 219 -15.21 -11.22 -7.95
CA SER A 219 -16.12 -12.35 -7.78
C SER A 219 -16.00 -13.40 -8.89
N THR A 220 -15.42 -13.06 -10.05
CA THR A 220 -15.30 -14.01 -11.19
C THR A 220 -14.42 -15.22 -10.86
N VAL A 221 -13.34 -15.01 -10.09
CA VAL A 221 -12.37 -16.04 -9.70
C VAL A 221 -12.94 -16.97 -8.63
N ILE A 222 -13.70 -16.42 -7.69
CA ILE A 222 -14.39 -17.19 -6.63
C ILE A 222 -15.37 -18.20 -7.22
N HIS A 223 -15.95 -17.89 -8.38
CA HIS A 223 -16.84 -18.80 -9.11
C HIS A 223 -16.12 -19.67 -10.15
N SER A 224 -14.80 -19.78 -10.06
CA SER A 224 -13.94 -20.59 -10.94
C SER A 224 -14.15 -20.33 -12.43
N ARG A 225 -14.47 -19.09 -12.80
CA ARG A 225 -14.73 -18.71 -14.21
C ARG A 225 -13.47 -18.35 -14.98
N ARG A 226 -12.36 -18.08 -14.29
CA ARG A 226 -11.05 -17.75 -14.87
C ARG A 226 -9.93 -17.94 -13.85
N SER A 227 -8.70 -18.05 -14.34
CA SER A 227 -7.46 -17.91 -13.56
C SER A 227 -6.92 -16.49 -13.66
N VAL A 228 -6.06 -16.10 -12.71
CA VAL A 228 -5.46 -14.77 -12.60
C VAL A 228 -3.95 -14.86 -12.78
N VAL A 229 -3.38 -13.97 -13.61
CA VAL A 229 -1.92 -13.82 -13.73
C VAL A 229 -1.35 -12.80 -12.75
N LYS A 230 -0.03 -12.79 -12.57
CA LYS A 230 0.70 -11.93 -11.63
C LYS A 230 0.28 -10.45 -11.72
N GLU A 231 0.25 -9.88 -12.92
CA GLU A 231 -0.05 -8.47 -13.16
C GLU A 231 -1.51 -8.13 -12.82
N GLU A 232 -2.44 -9.06 -13.07
CA GLU A 232 -3.85 -8.89 -12.72
C GLU A 232 -4.07 -8.90 -11.21
N ALA A 233 -3.39 -9.81 -10.48
CA ALA A 233 -3.42 -9.82 -9.02
C ALA A 233 -2.83 -8.54 -8.42
N ARG A 234 -1.70 -8.07 -8.95
CA ARG A 234 -1.07 -6.82 -8.51
C ARG A 234 -1.99 -5.61 -8.72
N SER A 235 -2.54 -5.49 -9.94
CA SER A 235 -3.44 -4.39 -10.30
C SER A 235 -4.72 -4.39 -9.46
N ALA A 236 -5.32 -5.56 -9.23
CA ALA A 236 -6.52 -5.68 -8.41
C ALA A 236 -6.27 -5.36 -6.94
N PHE A 237 -5.11 -5.73 -6.40
CA PHE A 237 -4.72 -5.35 -5.05
C PHE A 237 -4.51 -3.83 -4.94
N GLU A 238 -3.80 -3.22 -5.88
CA GLU A 238 -3.59 -1.76 -5.89
C GLU A 238 -4.92 -0.99 -5.95
N GLU A 239 -5.81 -1.35 -6.87
CA GLU A 239 -7.15 -0.73 -6.97
C GLU A 239 -7.97 -0.98 -5.69
N THR A 240 -7.83 -2.15 -5.06
CA THR A 240 -8.47 -2.45 -3.77
C THR A 240 -7.99 -1.52 -2.66
N LEU A 241 -6.68 -1.30 -2.54
CA LEU A 241 -6.13 -0.37 -1.55
C LEU A 241 -6.62 1.05 -1.80
N GLN A 242 -6.60 1.52 -3.04
CA GLN A 242 -7.08 2.87 -3.38
C GLN A 242 -8.57 3.07 -3.04
N VAL A 243 -9.42 2.10 -3.39
CA VAL A 243 -10.85 2.15 -3.08
C VAL A 243 -11.08 2.14 -1.57
N VAL A 244 -10.36 1.30 -0.82
CA VAL A 244 -10.47 1.24 0.64
C VAL A 244 -10.00 2.56 1.27
N GLU A 245 -8.86 3.08 0.87
CA GLU A 245 -8.33 4.36 1.34
C GLU A 245 -9.29 5.53 1.09
N GLN A 246 -9.93 5.55 -0.08
CA GLN A 246 -10.93 6.55 -0.43
C GLN A 246 -12.22 6.38 0.40
N LEU A 247 -12.67 5.15 0.63
CA LEU A 247 -13.84 4.85 1.47
C LEU A 247 -13.67 5.38 2.89
N TYR A 248 -12.52 5.16 3.53
CA TYR A 248 -12.27 5.69 4.86
C TYR A 248 -12.26 7.22 4.85
N ALA A 249 -11.54 7.83 3.90
CA ALA A 249 -11.44 9.28 3.78
C ALA A 249 -12.81 9.97 3.58
N GLU A 250 -13.66 9.48 2.68
CA GLU A 250 -14.99 10.06 2.41
C GLU A 250 -15.98 9.89 3.56
N ASN A 251 -15.76 8.90 4.44
CA ASN A 251 -16.60 8.66 5.60
C ASN A 251 -16.14 9.42 6.85
N GLY A 252 -15.17 10.35 6.72
CA GLY A 252 -14.67 11.17 7.81
C GLY A 252 -13.93 10.35 8.86
N LEU A 253 -13.30 9.26 8.41
CA LEU A 253 -12.43 8.40 9.20
C LEU A 253 -11.00 8.64 8.71
#